data_AF-A0A5D0WPD2-F1
#
_entry.id   AF-A0A5D0WPD2-F1
#
_cell.length_a   1.000
_cell.length_b   1.000
_cell.length_c   1.000
_cell.angle_alpha   90.00
_cell.angle_beta   90.00
_cell.angle_gamma   90.00
#
_symmetry.space_group_name_H-M   'P 1'
#
loop_
_entity.id
_entity.type
_entity.pdbx_description
1 polymer ?
#
loop_
_entity_poly.entity_id
_entity_poly.type
_entity_poly.pdbx_seq_one_letter_code
_entity_poly.pdbx_strand_id
1 'polypeptide(L)'
;MKKIAIIPARSGSKGLKDKNVKLLNGKPLIAYTIEAAINSHCFDKMVVSTDSEAYAEIAKEYGAEVPFLRSEHLSGDEVATNDVIVDLLIKLKELGEEFDYLMILQPTSPLRTSDDIKKAIELMAEKNANAVVSLCEVDHSPLYTGQVPENLRIDGFIKKNISYRRQELPKYYRLNGAIYLSKVDYFLKYQDLYQEDCFAYIMDKSRSIDIDDEFDFELAEFYILHELENTMMNEEIYYTDGIIKSIDLKNSEVVICSNNSISISKDSKIRYNLWLEKDGDVLLEEAKVIECNKKISYKNVDNEIKSALIQIALGKQKARFMIKKNSNSTIDKNKELFVLDNLVISNE
;
A
#
# COMPACT_ATOMS: atom_id res chain seq x y z
N MET A 1 -11.95 21.47 16.83
CA MET A 1 -11.80 21.94 15.45
C MET A 1 -12.07 20.77 14.53
N LYS A 2 -13.02 20.93 13.61
CA LYS A 2 -13.48 19.90 12.67
C LYS A 2 -12.51 19.75 11.50
N LYS A 3 -12.17 18.52 11.16
CA LYS A 3 -11.23 18.18 10.09
C LYS A 3 -11.88 17.25 9.07
N ILE A 4 -11.72 17.58 7.80
CA ILE A 4 -12.15 16.73 6.68
C ILE A 4 -10.94 16.16 5.94
N ALA A 5 -10.96 14.85 5.66
CA ALA A 5 -10.11 14.24 4.66
C ALA A 5 -10.82 14.24 3.30
N ILE A 6 -10.15 14.70 2.25
CA ILE A 6 -10.70 14.76 0.90
C ILE A 6 -9.78 13.96 -0.03
N ILE A 7 -10.34 12.94 -0.68
CA ILE A 7 -9.63 12.02 -1.56
C ILE A 7 -10.15 12.25 -3.00
N PRO A 8 -9.45 13.04 -3.83
CA PRO A 8 -9.85 13.25 -5.21
C PRO A 8 -9.51 12.02 -6.06
N ALA A 9 -10.52 11.38 -6.64
CA ALA A 9 -10.35 10.18 -7.45
C ALA A 9 -11.22 10.27 -8.71
N ARG A 10 -10.70 10.95 -9.75
CA ARG A 10 -11.39 11.02 -11.05
C ARG A 10 -11.28 9.70 -11.81
N SER A 11 -12.29 9.39 -12.61
CA SER A 11 -12.25 8.37 -13.64
C SER A 11 -11.46 8.84 -14.88
N GLY A 12 -11.13 7.94 -15.80
CA GLY A 12 -10.51 8.32 -17.08
C GLY A 12 -9.04 8.74 -17.00
N SER A 13 -8.25 8.13 -16.11
CA SER A 13 -6.81 8.35 -16.02
C SER A 13 -6.10 8.02 -17.35
N LYS A 14 -5.25 8.95 -17.84
CA LYS A 14 -4.54 8.83 -19.13
C LYS A 14 -3.27 7.96 -19.10
N GLY A 15 -2.45 8.14 -18.06
CA GLY A 15 -1.20 7.37 -17.92
C GLY A 15 -1.49 5.91 -17.67
N LEU A 16 -2.17 5.63 -16.55
CA LEU A 16 -2.65 4.32 -16.20
C LEU A 16 -4.19 4.27 -16.20
N LYS A 17 -4.78 3.50 -17.11
CA LYS A 17 -6.25 3.40 -17.22
C LYS A 17 -6.85 2.93 -15.90
N ASP A 18 -7.88 3.66 -15.44
CA ASP A 18 -8.60 3.37 -14.20
C ASP A 18 -7.70 3.26 -12.95
N LYS A 19 -6.58 4.00 -12.94
CA LYS A 19 -5.54 3.99 -11.89
C LYS A 19 -6.09 3.93 -10.46
N ASN A 20 -7.04 4.81 -10.12
CA ASN A 20 -7.56 4.94 -8.77
C ASN A 20 -8.29 3.69 -8.25
N VAL A 21 -8.78 2.82 -9.13
CA VAL A 21 -9.46 1.56 -8.76
C VAL A 21 -8.74 0.31 -9.25
N LYS A 22 -7.62 0.46 -9.98
CA LYS A 22 -6.77 -0.67 -10.37
C LYS A 22 -6.28 -1.37 -9.10
N LEU A 23 -6.30 -2.70 -9.12
CA LEU A 23 -5.92 -3.53 -7.99
C LEU A 23 -4.40 -3.52 -7.82
N LEU A 24 -3.91 -2.84 -6.80
CA LEU A 24 -2.51 -2.83 -6.37
C LEU A 24 -2.35 -3.91 -5.30
N ASN A 25 -1.61 -4.99 -5.60
CA ASN A 25 -1.56 -6.18 -4.75
C ASN A 25 -2.96 -6.65 -4.30
N GLY A 26 -3.92 -6.80 -5.22
CA GLY A 26 -5.25 -7.35 -4.93
C GLY A 26 -6.24 -6.42 -4.19
N LYS A 27 -5.87 -5.16 -3.93
CA LYS A 27 -6.75 -4.14 -3.32
C LYS A 27 -6.83 -2.90 -4.22
N PRO A 28 -7.99 -2.26 -4.43
CA PRO A 28 -8.08 -1.04 -5.23
C PRO A 28 -7.15 0.04 -4.72
N LEU A 29 -6.45 0.76 -5.60
CA LEU A 29 -5.46 1.77 -5.21
C LEU A 29 -6.01 2.79 -4.18
N ILE A 30 -7.22 3.31 -4.41
CA ILE A 30 -7.87 4.28 -3.52
C ILE A 30 -8.07 3.76 -2.08
N ALA A 31 -8.25 2.44 -1.92
CA ALA A 31 -8.51 1.85 -0.61
C ALA A 31 -7.33 1.98 0.35
N TYR A 32 -6.08 1.93 -0.15
CA TYR A 32 -4.89 2.20 0.67
C TYR A 32 -4.97 3.56 1.34
N THR A 33 -5.43 4.57 0.57
CA THR A 33 -5.54 5.91 1.10
C THR A 33 -6.69 6.05 2.10
N ILE A 34 -7.85 5.46 1.80
CA ILE A 34 -9.03 5.44 2.70
C ILE A 34 -8.67 4.79 4.03
N GLU A 35 -8.11 3.58 4.01
CA GLU A 35 -7.74 2.84 5.21
C GLU A 35 -6.73 3.61 6.06
N ALA A 36 -5.69 4.20 5.45
CA ALA A 36 -4.71 4.96 6.20
C ALA A 36 -5.31 6.24 6.83
N ALA A 37 -6.30 6.86 6.17
CA ALA A 37 -7.07 7.95 6.76
C ALA A 37 -7.97 7.47 7.91
N ILE A 38 -8.63 6.32 7.78
CA ILE A 38 -9.51 5.74 8.82
C ILE A 38 -8.67 5.39 10.05
N ASN A 39 -7.59 4.65 9.84
CA ASN A 39 -6.66 4.19 10.89
C ASN A 39 -5.90 5.36 11.55
N SER A 40 -5.95 6.56 10.97
CA SER A 40 -5.41 7.75 11.62
C SER A 40 -6.27 8.23 12.79
N HIS A 41 -7.58 7.96 12.76
CA HIS A 41 -8.57 8.50 13.69
C HIS A 41 -8.52 10.04 13.85
N CYS A 42 -8.08 10.74 12.80
CA CYS A 42 -7.83 12.19 12.85
C CYS A 42 -8.95 13.06 12.27
N PHE A 43 -9.91 12.46 11.55
CA PHE A 43 -10.92 13.19 10.77
C PHE A 43 -12.32 12.99 11.32
N ASP A 44 -13.10 14.07 11.30
CA ASP A 44 -14.53 14.05 11.61
C ASP A 44 -15.35 13.58 10.41
N LYS A 45 -14.83 13.79 9.19
CA LYS A 45 -15.43 13.35 7.93
C LYS A 45 -14.37 12.96 6.92
N MET A 46 -14.66 11.96 6.10
CA MET A 46 -13.80 11.54 5.00
C MET A 46 -14.62 11.40 3.72
N VAL A 47 -14.26 12.19 2.71
CA VAL A 47 -15.00 12.24 1.45
C VAL A 47 -14.09 11.84 0.30
N VAL A 48 -14.59 10.93 -0.54
CA VAL A 48 -14.02 10.69 -1.87
C VAL A 48 -14.77 11.56 -2.88
N SER A 49 -14.04 12.41 -3.61
CA SER A 49 -14.58 13.20 -4.72
C SER A 49 -14.34 12.46 -6.03
N THR A 50 -15.40 11.94 -6.63
CA THR A 50 -15.36 11.18 -7.89
C THR A 50 -16.50 11.57 -8.82
N ASP A 51 -16.28 11.43 -10.11
CA ASP A 51 -17.24 11.55 -11.21
C ASP A 51 -17.85 10.21 -11.65
N SER A 52 -17.39 9.09 -11.06
CA SER A 52 -17.83 7.74 -11.41
C SER A 52 -18.61 7.08 -10.27
N GLU A 53 -19.81 6.59 -10.59
CA GLU A 53 -20.62 5.77 -9.67
C GLU A 53 -19.88 4.51 -9.22
N ALA A 54 -19.18 3.83 -10.13
CA ALA A 54 -18.43 2.62 -9.79
C ALA A 54 -17.32 2.91 -8.77
N TYR A 55 -16.63 4.04 -8.90
CA TYR A 55 -15.60 4.45 -7.95
C TYR A 55 -16.22 4.86 -6.61
N ALA A 56 -17.41 5.46 -6.65
CA ALA A 56 -18.15 5.83 -5.46
C ALA A 56 -18.57 4.61 -4.63
N GLU A 57 -19.06 3.56 -5.29
CA GLU A 57 -19.41 2.31 -4.60
C GLU A 57 -18.18 1.64 -3.97
N ILE A 58 -17.06 1.56 -4.71
CA ILE A 58 -15.79 1.06 -4.16
C ILE A 58 -15.36 1.90 -2.95
N ALA A 59 -15.41 3.23 -3.02
CA ALA A 59 -15.05 4.10 -1.91
C ALA A 59 -15.90 3.83 -0.64
N LYS A 60 -17.22 3.64 -0.83
CA LYS A 60 -18.15 3.33 0.27
C LYS A 60 -17.88 1.96 0.90
N GLU A 61 -17.53 0.95 0.10
CA GLU A 61 -17.14 -0.38 0.61
C GLU A 61 -15.95 -0.32 1.56
N TYR A 62 -15.01 0.61 1.34
CA TYR A 62 -13.87 0.84 2.21
C TYR A 62 -14.12 1.88 3.32
N GLY A 63 -15.35 2.39 3.46
CA GLY A 63 -15.76 3.24 4.57
C GLY A 63 -15.60 4.75 4.36
N ALA A 64 -15.35 5.21 3.13
CA ALA A 64 -15.40 6.64 2.80
C ALA A 64 -16.81 7.09 2.40
N GLU A 65 -17.12 8.37 2.62
CA GLU A 65 -18.37 8.98 2.16
C GLU A 65 -18.23 9.52 0.73
N VAL A 66 -19.32 9.42 -0.04
CA VAL A 66 -19.45 10.09 -1.34
C VAL A 66 -20.83 10.75 -1.36
N PRO A 67 -20.97 11.96 -0.79
CA PRO A 67 -22.27 12.61 -0.57
C PRO A 67 -22.95 12.99 -1.88
N PHE A 68 -22.16 13.26 -2.92
CA PHE A 68 -22.60 13.57 -4.28
C PHE A 68 -21.47 13.24 -5.25
N LEU A 69 -21.83 13.04 -6.53
CA LEU A 69 -20.85 12.95 -7.60
C LEU A 69 -20.31 14.34 -7.95
N ARG A 70 -19.06 14.37 -8.40
CA ARG A 70 -18.40 15.56 -8.92
C ARG A 70 -19.16 16.09 -10.15
N SER A 71 -19.28 17.41 -10.24
CA SER A 71 -19.86 18.07 -11.41
C SER A 71 -19.06 17.75 -12.67
N GLU A 72 -19.75 17.49 -13.79
CA GLU A 72 -19.12 17.10 -15.07
C GLU A 72 -18.05 18.10 -15.55
N HIS A 73 -18.28 19.41 -15.39
CA HIS A 73 -17.32 20.46 -15.77
C HIS A 73 -16.03 20.45 -14.93
N LEU A 74 -15.99 19.72 -13.81
CA LEU A 74 -14.82 19.55 -12.93
C LEU A 74 -14.13 18.19 -13.14
N SER A 75 -14.55 17.42 -14.13
CA SER A 75 -14.02 16.08 -14.42
C SER A 75 -13.01 16.07 -15.58
N GLY A 76 -12.76 17.22 -16.21
CA GLY A 76 -11.81 17.36 -17.31
C GLY A 76 -10.35 17.26 -16.88
N ASP A 77 -9.46 16.89 -17.82
CA ASP A 77 -8.02 16.73 -17.56
C ASP A 77 -7.30 18.03 -17.17
N GLU A 78 -7.83 19.18 -17.59
CA GLU A 78 -7.25 20.50 -17.36
C GLU A 78 -7.76 21.16 -16.06
N VAL A 79 -8.68 20.50 -15.34
CA VAL A 79 -9.26 21.03 -14.11
C VAL A 79 -8.25 20.91 -12.98
N ALA A 80 -7.96 22.03 -12.32
CA ALA A 80 -7.07 22.03 -11.17
C ALA A 80 -7.72 21.28 -10.01
N THR A 81 -6.93 20.49 -9.26
CA THR A 81 -7.44 19.81 -8.07
C THR A 81 -8.03 20.81 -7.08
N ASN A 82 -7.47 22.02 -6.97
CA ASN A 82 -7.98 23.04 -6.06
C ASN A 82 -9.42 23.45 -6.37
N ASP A 83 -9.81 23.56 -7.64
CA ASP A 83 -11.19 23.87 -8.05
C ASP A 83 -12.17 22.78 -7.60
N VAL A 84 -11.76 21.52 -7.73
CA VAL A 84 -12.55 20.36 -7.26
C VAL A 84 -12.77 20.42 -5.75
N ILE A 85 -11.75 20.80 -4.98
CA ILE A 85 -11.84 20.92 -3.52
C ILE A 85 -12.75 22.09 -3.12
N VAL A 86 -12.65 23.23 -3.81
CA VAL A 86 -13.51 24.39 -3.56
C VAL A 86 -14.98 24.06 -3.80
N ASP A 87 -15.32 23.45 -4.94
CA ASP A 87 -16.71 23.02 -5.25
C ASP A 87 -17.26 22.06 -4.19
N LEU A 88 -16.44 21.09 -3.78
CA LEU A 88 -16.82 20.13 -2.74
C LEU A 88 -17.10 20.80 -1.40
N LEU A 89 -16.25 21.74 -0.96
CA LEU A 89 -16.44 22.47 0.29
C LEU A 89 -17.70 23.36 0.25
N ILE A 90 -17.99 24.00 -0.89
CA ILE A 90 -19.20 24.81 -1.07
C ILE A 90 -20.45 23.94 -0.94
N LYS A 91 -20.50 22.80 -1.63
CA LYS A 91 -21.64 21.88 -1.57
C LYS A 91 -21.82 21.26 -0.18
N LEU A 92 -20.73 20.90 0.51
CA LEU A 92 -20.83 20.43 1.91
C LEU A 92 -21.40 21.53 2.82
N LYS A 93 -20.99 22.78 2.62
CA LYS A 93 -21.54 23.91 3.36
C LYS A 93 -23.04 24.11 3.10
N GLU A 94 -23.51 23.93 1.87
CA GLU A 94 -24.95 23.94 1.53
C GLU A 94 -25.73 22.82 2.22
N LEU A 95 -25.09 21.70 2.52
CA LEU A 95 -25.64 20.60 3.33
C LEU A 95 -25.53 20.85 4.84
N GLY A 96 -25.02 22.00 5.27
CA GLY A 96 -24.85 22.36 6.69
C GLY A 96 -23.57 21.81 7.32
N GLU A 97 -22.60 21.37 6.53
CA GLU A 97 -21.33 20.81 6.98
C GLU A 97 -20.17 21.78 6.72
N GLU A 98 -19.59 22.32 7.80
CA GLU A 98 -18.43 23.20 7.75
C GLU A 98 -17.25 22.61 8.54
N PHE A 99 -16.03 22.89 8.07
CA PHE A 99 -14.79 22.35 8.60
C PHE A 99 -13.76 23.47 8.83
N ASP A 100 -12.91 23.30 9.83
CA ASP A 100 -11.82 24.24 10.13
C ASP A 100 -10.56 23.88 9.32
N TYR A 101 -10.34 22.58 9.10
CA TYR A 101 -9.19 22.05 8.38
C TYR A 101 -9.61 21.06 7.31
N LEU A 102 -8.89 21.07 6.19
CA LEU A 102 -8.97 20.06 5.15
C LEU A 102 -7.61 19.38 4.99
N MET A 103 -7.63 18.09 4.66
CA MET A 103 -6.45 17.38 4.19
C MET A 103 -6.76 16.69 2.87
N ILE A 104 -6.06 17.08 1.80
CA ILE A 104 -6.12 16.38 0.52
C ILE A 104 -5.16 15.20 0.57
N LEU A 105 -5.69 14.02 0.26
CA LEU A 105 -4.95 12.75 0.26
C LEU A 105 -5.09 12.11 -1.12
N GLN A 106 -4.06 12.19 -1.96
CA GLN A 106 -4.14 11.64 -3.32
C GLN A 106 -4.02 10.11 -3.29
N PRO A 107 -4.91 9.37 -4.00
CA PRO A 107 -4.83 7.91 -4.09
C PRO A 107 -3.50 7.38 -4.64
N THR A 108 -2.80 8.19 -5.43
CA THR A 108 -1.55 7.83 -6.11
C THR A 108 -0.36 7.65 -5.16
N SER A 109 -0.50 7.98 -3.88
CA SER A 109 0.51 7.76 -2.83
C SER A 109 0.10 6.65 -1.85
N PRO A 110 0.03 5.37 -2.27
CA PRO A 110 -0.53 4.28 -1.45
C PRO A 110 0.32 3.88 -0.25
N LEU A 111 1.60 4.28 -0.21
CA LEU A 111 2.54 3.96 0.87
C LEU A 111 2.51 4.97 2.03
N ARG A 112 1.71 6.04 1.91
CA ARG A 112 1.46 6.97 3.00
C ARG A 112 0.71 6.24 4.12
N THR A 113 1.23 6.36 5.34
CA THR A 113 0.66 5.68 6.51
C THR A 113 -0.31 6.57 7.29
N SER A 114 -1.00 5.98 8.27
CA SER A 114 -1.79 6.73 9.26
C SER A 114 -0.92 7.58 10.19
N ASP A 115 0.32 7.13 10.45
CA ASP A 115 1.31 7.87 11.25
C ASP A 115 1.78 9.14 10.53
N ASP A 116 1.96 9.08 9.20
CA ASP A 116 2.28 10.26 8.39
C ASP A 116 1.19 11.34 8.48
N ILE A 117 -0.09 10.92 8.45
CA ILE A 117 -1.23 11.83 8.65
C ILE A 117 -1.17 12.48 10.03
N LYS A 118 -0.96 11.69 11.09
CA LYS A 118 -0.89 12.18 12.48
C LYS A 118 0.23 13.21 12.63
N LYS A 119 1.44 12.87 12.15
CA LYS A 119 2.62 13.75 12.24
C LYS A 119 2.45 15.04 11.44
N ALA A 120 1.78 15.02 10.30
CA ALA A 120 1.48 16.25 9.55
C ALA A 120 0.54 17.17 10.34
N ILE A 121 -0.46 16.62 11.03
CA ILE A 121 -1.38 17.38 11.89
C ILE A 121 -0.65 17.92 13.13
N GLU A 122 0.18 17.11 13.77
CA GLU A 122 1.02 17.52 14.90
C GLU A 122 1.94 18.68 14.51
N LEU A 123 2.60 18.58 13.34
CA LEU A 123 3.48 19.64 12.82
C LEU A 123 2.71 20.94 12.57
N MET A 124 1.50 20.85 12.02
CA MET A 124 0.65 22.02 11.79
C MET A 124 0.33 22.74 13.10
N ALA A 125 0.00 21.99 14.15
CA ALA A 125 -0.26 22.53 15.48
C ALA A 125 1.00 23.12 16.12
N GLU A 126 2.13 22.41 16.06
CA GLU A 126 3.41 22.85 16.63
C GLU A 126 3.88 24.18 16.03
N LYS A 127 3.75 24.34 14.70
CA LYS A 127 4.17 25.55 13.99
C LYS A 127 3.12 26.65 13.97
N ASN A 128 1.91 26.39 14.46
CA ASN A 128 0.73 27.25 14.24
C ASN A 128 0.56 27.59 12.74
N ALA A 129 0.80 26.61 11.88
CA ALA A 129 0.87 26.79 10.43
C ALA A 129 -0.49 27.06 9.79
N ASN A 130 -0.49 27.64 8.59
CA ASN A 130 -1.67 27.72 7.74
C ASN A 130 -1.81 26.49 6.84
N ALA A 131 -0.68 25.92 6.41
CA ALA A 131 -0.64 24.71 5.62
C ALA A 131 0.58 23.84 5.95
N VAL A 132 0.45 22.53 5.73
CA VAL A 132 1.53 21.55 5.77
C VAL A 132 1.45 20.69 4.52
N VAL A 133 2.56 20.57 3.81
CA VAL A 133 2.65 19.78 2.58
C VAL A 133 3.74 18.73 2.70
N SER A 134 3.45 17.49 2.34
CA SER A 134 4.46 16.43 2.36
C SER A 134 5.42 16.53 1.19
N LEU A 135 6.72 16.38 1.50
CA LEU A 135 7.82 16.38 0.55
C LEU A 135 8.70 15.16 0.79
N CYS A 136 9.51 14.79 -0.21
CA CYS A 136 10.64 13.87 -0.02
C CYS A 136 11.90 14.41 -0.69
N GLU A 137 13.08 13.96 -0.22
CA GLU A 137 14.35 14.33 -0.84
C GLU A 137 14.40 13.81 -2.29
N VAL A 138 14.91 14.63 -3.21
CA VAL A 138 15.04 14.23 -4.62
C VAL A 138 16.11 13.17 -4.81
N ASP A 139 15.89 12.28 -5.78
CA ASP A 139 16.82 11.21 -6.16
C ASP A 139 18.08 11.76 -6.80
N HIS A 140 17.87 12.77 -7.63
CA HIS A 140 18.87 13.49 -8.38
C HIS A 140 18.66 14.98 -8.13
N SER A 141 19.73 15.65 -7.70
CA SER A 141 19.69 17.10 -7.50
C SER A 141 19.23 17.79 -8.79
N PRO A 142 18.31 18.77 -8.73
CA PRO A 142 17.92 19.58 -9.89
C PRO A 142 19.11 20.38 -10.48
N LEU A 143 20.23 20.46 -9.77
CA LEU A 143 21.46 21.01 -10.33
C LEU A 143 22.08 20.11 -11.41
N TYR A 144 21.75 18.82 -11.43
CA TYR A 144 22.18 17.84 -12.42
C TYR A 144 21.15 17.56 -13.52
N THR A 145 20.14 18.42 -13.67
CA THR A 145 19.10 18.27 -14.70
C THR A 145 19.15 19.42 -15.71
N GLY A 146 18.66 19.13 -16.92
CA GLY A 146 18.61 20.06 -18.04
C GLY A 146 17.65 19.54 -19.11
N GLN A 147 17.32 20.38 -20.09
CA GLN A 147 16.50 19.98 -21.23
C GLN A 147 17.39 19.42 -22.32
N VAL A 148 16.97 18.30 -22.92
CA VAL A 148 17.64 17.73 -24.09
C VAL A 148 16.96 18.30 -25.34
N PRO A 149 17.67 19.08 -26.19
CA PRO A 149 17.09 19.59 -27.43
C PRO A 149 16.86 18.45 -28.44
N GLU A 150 16.02 18.68 -29.46
CA GLU A 150 15.68 17.68 -30.49
C GLU A 150 16.90 17.11 -31.22
N ASN A 151 17.93 17.93 -31.44
CA ASN A 151 19.18 17.51 -32.08
C ASN A 151 20.11 16.71 -31.15
N LEU A 152 19.68 16.43 -29.92
CA LEU A 152 20.40 15.69 -28.88
C LEU A 152 21.76 16.29 -28.48
N ARG A 153 22.05 17.54 -28.88
CA ARG A 153 23.30 18.21 -28.55
C ARG A 153 23.19 18.87 -27.17
N ILE A 154 23.96 18.33 -26.23
CA ILE A 154 23.90 18.71 -24.80
C ILE A 154 25.08 19.60 -24.36
N ASP A 155 25.59 20.43 -25.27
CA ASP A 155 26.68 21.37 -24.94
C ASP A 155 26.22 22.32 -23.82
N GLY A 156 26.94 22.32 -22.70
CA GLY A 156 26.60 23.14 -21.54
C GLY A 156 25.37 22.66 -20.74
N PHE A 157 24.96 21.39 -20.91
CA PHE A 157 23.80 20.81 -20.21
C PHE A 157 23.84 20.97 -18.69
N ILE A 158 25.02 20.86 -18.07
CA ILE A 158 25.25 21.18 -16.66
C ILE A 158 26.11 22.44 -16.53
N LYS A 159 25.71 23.34 -15.63
CA LYS A 159 26.47 24.57 -15.33
C LYS A 159 27.80 24.25 -14.63
N LYS A 160 28.91 24.81 -15.11
CA LYS A 160 30.28 24.54 -14.61
C LYS A 160 30.56 24.92 -13.14
N ASN A 161 29.71 25.73 -12.51
CA ASN A 161 29.93 26.22 -11.13
C ASN A 161 29.29 25.33 -10.05
N ILE A 162 28.81 24.14 -10.40
CA ILE A 162 28.25 23.19 -9.45
C ILE A 162 29.41 22.37 -8.87
N SER A 163 29.59 22.36 -7.54
CA SER A 163 30.58 21.47 -6.91
C SER A 163 30.29 20.02 -7.30
N TYR A 164 31.30 19.33 -7.83
CA TYR A 164 31.17 17.98 -8.38
C TYR A 164 30.90 16.90 -7.32
N ARG A 165 30.99 17.23 -6.03
CA ARG A 165 30.74 16.27 -4.95
C ARG A 165 29.30 16.37 -4.49
N ARG A 166 28.53 15.30 -4.71
CA ARG A 166 27.12 15.18 -4.29
C ARG A 166 26.89 15.55 -2.81
N GLN A 167 27.87 15.27 -1.95
CA GLN A 167 27.83 15.53 -0.51
C GLN A 167 27.94 17.02 -0.15
N GLU A 168 28.44 17.85 -1.06
CA GLU A 168 28.61 19.30 -0.86
C GLU A 168 27.44 20.11 -1.45
N LEU A 169 26.50 19.45 -2.13
CA LEU A 169 25.33 20.11 -2.69
C LEU A 169 24.24 20.31 -1.62
N PRO A 170 23.47 21.42 -1.71
CA PRO A 170 22.30 21.57 -0.88
C PRO A 170 21.31 20.43 -1.18
N LYS A 171 20.60 19.99 -0.14
CA LYS A 171 19.50 19.04 -0.28
C LYS A 171 18.32 19.72 -0.98
N TYR A 172 17.72 19.00 -1.91
CA TYR A 172 16.52 19.43 -2.60
C TYR A 172 15.39 18.44 -2.33
N TYR A 173 14.17 18.96 -2.34
CA TYR A 173 12.97 18.20 -2.04
C TYR A 173 11.98 18.35 -3.18
N ARG A 174 11.18 17.31 -3.42
CA ARG A 174 10.05 17.32 -4.35
C ARG A 174 8.75 17.11 -3.59
N LEU A 175 7.66 17.61 -4.17
CA LEU A 175 6.31 17.18 -3.81
C LEU A 175 6.20 15.67 -4.04
N ASN A 176 5.47 14.99 -3.17
CA ASN A 176 5.27 13.54 -3.26
C ASN A 176 3.79 13.14 -3.38
N GLY A 177 2.86 14.10 -3.51
CA GLY A 177 1.43 13.82 -3.72
C GLY A 177 0.66 13.39 -2.48
N ALA A 178 1.33 13.03 -1.38
CA ALA A 178 0.71 12.25 -0.32
C ALA A 178 -0.22 13.05 0.60
N ILE A 179 0.22 14.21 1.09
CA ILE A 179 -0.48 15.00 2.11
C ILE A 179 -0.42 16.49 1.76
N TYR A 180 -1.60 17.10 1.72
CA TYR A 180 -1.77 18.54 1.64
C TYR A 180 -2.79 18.98 2.70
N LEU A 181 -2.30 19.42 3.86
CA LEU A 181 -3.10 19.86 5.00
C LEU A 181 -3.19 21.38 5.02
N SER A 182 -4.39 21.92 5.24
CA SER A 182 -4.63 23.36 5.23
C SER A 182 -5.76 23.75 6.18
N LYS A 183 -5.72 24.99 6.70
CA LYS A 183 -6.93 25.64 7.20
C LYS A 183 -7.86 25.90 6.01
N VAL A 184 -9.17 25.72 6.21
CA VAL A 184 -10.17 25.87 5.14
C VAL A 184 -10.25 27.32 4.66
N ASP A 185 -10.25 28.30 5.58
CA ASP A 185 -10.31 29.73 5.25
C ASP A 185 -9.10 30.20 4.44
N TYR A 186 -7.90 29.76 4.82
CA TYR A 186 -6.66 30.01 4.10
C TYR A 186 -6.70 29.39 2.70
N PHE A 187 -7.15 28.14 2.57
CA PHE A 187 -7.27 27.46 1.28
C PHE A 187 -8.24 28.17 0.35
N LEU A 188 -9.42 28.58 0.86
CA LEU A 188 -10.42 29.30 0.07
C LEU A 188 -9.95 30.70 -0.34
N LYS A 189 -9.13 31.36 0.49
CA LYS A 189 -8.57 32.68 0.20
C LYS A 189 -7.55 32.65 -0.93
N TYR A 190 -6.60 31.72 -0.87
CA TYR A 190 -5.45 31.71 -1.79
C TYR A 190 -5.61 30.74 -2.95
N GLN A 191 -6.33 29.63 -2.75
CA GLN A 191 -6.35 28.47 -3.66
C GLN A 191 -4.94 28.00 -4.06
N ASP A 192 -3.98 28.25 -3.17
CA ASP A 192 -2.58 27.90 -3.28
C ASP A 192 -2.08 27.64 -1.85
N LEU A 193 -1.48 26.48 -1.65
CA LEU A 193 -1.03 26.04 -0.33
C LEU A 193 0.29 26.69 0.07
N TYR A 194 1.07 27.19 -0.90
CA TYR A 194 2.47 27.61 -0.68
C TYR A 194 2.63 29.07 -0.28
N GLN A 195 1.55 29.70 0.16
CA GLN A 195 1.55 31.05 0.71
C GLN A 195 1.87 31.01 2.22
N GLU A 196 1.98 32.21 2.81
CA GLU A 196 2.08 32.51 4.25
C GLU A 196 2.04 31.30 5.23
N ASP A 197 3.17 31.00 5.88
CA ASP A 197 3.29 29.97 6.93
C ASP A 197 2.89 28.54 6.49
N CYS A 198 3.27 28.17 5.26
CA CYS A 198 3.29 26.79 4.79
C CYS A 198 4.59 26.07 5.20
N PHE A 199 4.46 24.88 5.80
CA PHE A 199 5.59 24.08 6.26
C PHE A 199 5.68 22.72 5.55
N ALA A 200 6.89 22.19 5.46
CA ALA A 200 7.14 20.89 4.84
C ALA A 200 7.10 19.76 5.87
N TYR A 201 6.34 18.69 5.58
CA TYR A 201 6.45 17.40 6.27
C TYR A 201 7.33 16.47 5.44
N ILE A 202 8.53 16.14 5.93
CA ILE A 202 9.49 15.33 5.17
C ILE A 202 9.19 13.85 5.37
N MET A 203 8.76 13.18 4.31
CA MET A 203 8.52 11.74 4.26
C MET A 203 9.74 10.99 3.73
N ASP A 204 9.86 9.72 4.14
CA ASP A 204 10.85 8.81 3.58
C ASP A 204 10.58 8.58 2.10
N LYS A 205 11.67 8.43 1.34
CA LYS A 205 11.60 8.21 -0.11
C LYS A 205 10.82 6.93 -0.47
N SER A 206 11.03 5.84 0.28
CA SER A 206 10.32 4.58 0.05
C SER A 206 8.80 4.73 0.18
N ARG A 207 8.33 5.66 1.03
CA ARG A 207 6.90 5.94 1.24
C ARG A 207 6.36 7.09 0.39
N SER A 208 7.17 7.59 -0.54
CA SER A 208 6.89 8.79 -1.38
C SER A 208 6.78 8.46 -2.87
N ILE A 209 6.39 7.23 -3.19
CA ILE A 209 6.04 6.82 -4.54
C ILE A 209 4.70 7.45 -4.90
N ASP A 210 4.67 8.13 -6.03
CA ASP A 210 3.49 8.73 -6.63
C ASP A 210 3.25 7.98 -7.95
N ILE A 211 2.15 7.24 -8.03
CA ILE A 211 1.88 6.36 -9.17
C ILE A 211 1.36 7.19 -10.33
N ASP A 212 2.09 7.28 -11.43
CA ASP A 212 1.63 7.90 -12.67
C ASP A 212 1.58 6.94 -13.86
N ASP A 213 2.52 6.01 -13.92
CA ASP A 213 2.62 5.00 -14.96
C ASP A 213 2.73 3.56 -14.40
N GLU A 214 2.95 2.59 -15.30
CA GLU A 214 3.07 1.19 -14.92
C GLU A 214 4.34 0.91 -14.11
N PHE A 215 5.44 1.65 -14.35
CA PHE A 215 6.68 1.46 -13.59
C PHE A 215 6.50 1.89 -12.14
N ASP A 216 5.84 3.03 -11.89
CA ASP A 216 5.52 3.46 -10.54
C ASP A 216 4.58 2.47 -9.84
N PHE A 217 3.64 1.89 -10.60
CA PHE A 217 2.71 0.89 -10.09
C PHE A 217 3.44 -0.37 -9.63
N GLU A 218 4.31 -0.95 -10.46
CA GLU A 218 5.16 -2.09 -10.10
C GLU A 218 6.08 -1.78 -8.91
N LEU A 219 6.63 -0.57 -8.86
CA LEU A 219 7.48 -0.13 -7.76
C LEU A 219 6.69 -0.05 -6.45
N ALA A 220 5.47 0.50 -6.49
CA ALA A 220 4.58 0.53 -5.33
C ALA A 220 4.19 -0.88 -4.89
N GLU A 221 3.92 -1.81 -5.82
CA GLU A 221 3.64 -3.21 -5.48
C GLU A 221 4.81 -3.83 -4.73
N PHE A 222 6.03 -3.64 -5.25
CA PHE A 222 7.25 -4.14 -4.63
C PHE A 222 7.43 -3.59 -3.21
N TYR A 223 7.32 -2.27 -3.00
CA TYR A 223 7.53 -1.69 -1.67
C TYR A 223 6.45 -2.09 -0.67
N ILE A 224 5.20 -2.20 -1.08
CA ILE A 224 4.12 -2.68 -0.19
C ILE A 224 4.42 -4.11 0.26
N LEU A 225 4.79 -4.99 -0.67
CA LEU A 225 5.14 -6.37 -0.31
C LEU A 225 6.40 -6.42 0.55
N HIS A 226 7.41 -5.60 0.26
CA HIS A 226 8.64 -5.54 1.03
C HIS A 226 8.42 -4.99 2.45
N GLU A 227 7.56 -3.99 2.64
CA GLU A 227 7.20 -3.49 3.97
C GLU A 227 6.40 -4.54 4.76
N LEU A 228 5.48 -5.24 4.08
CA LEU A 228 4.76 -6.36 4.68
C LEU A 228 5.72 -7.50 5.05
N GLU A 229 6.65 -7.87 4.17
CA GLU A 229 7.73 -8.81 4.48
C GLU A 229 8.50 -8.38 5.72
N ASN A 230 8.98 -7.14 5.78
CA ASN A 230 9.74 -6.65 6.93
C ASN A 230 8.90 -6.62 8.21
N THR A 231 7.61 -6.30 8.12
CA THR A 231 6.69 -6.29 9.28
C THR A 231 6.40 -7.71 9.75
N MET A 232 6.05 -8.61 8.84
CA MET A 232 5.73 -9.99 9.13
C MET A 232 6.98 -10.81 9.52
N MET A 233 8.17 -10.45 9.02
CA MET A 233 9.46 -10.93 9.53
C MET A 233 9.71 -10.57 10.99
N ASN A 234 8.90 -9.70 11.60
CA ASN A 234 8.97 -9.40 13.02
C ASN A 234 7.83 -10.03 13.85
N GLU A 235 6.93 -10.81 13.23
CA GLU A 235 5.76 -11.40 13.89
C GLU A 235 5.74 -12.94 13.79
N GLU A 236 5.19 -13.61 14.82
CA GLU A 236 4.88 -15.04 14.79
C GLU A 236 3.38 -15.22 14.48
N ILE A 237 3.06 -15.81 13.33
CA ILE A 237 1.66 -16.08 12.95
C ILE A 237 1.27 -17.44 13.49
N TYR A 238 0.18 -17.56 14.26
CA TYR A 238 -0.31 -18.84 14.82
C TYR A 238 -1.51 -19.39 14.05
N TYR A 239 -1.57 -20.70 13.79
CA TYR A 239 -2.70 -21.34 13.11
C TYR A 239 -3.08 -22.72 13.68
N THR A 240 -4.38 -23.01 13.68
CA THR A 240 -4.92 -24.33 14.03
C THR A 240 -6.15 -24.67 13.18
N ASP A 241 -5.92 -25.32 12.04
CA ASP A 241 -6.62 -26.53 11.56
C ASP A 241 -6.16 -26.84 10.13
N GLY A 242 -5.16 -27.72 10.02
CA GLY A 242 -4.65 -28.18 8.72
C GLY A 242 -3.14 -28.13 8.52
N ILE A 243 -2.34 -28.06 9.59
CA ILE A 243 -0.97 -28.59 9.75
C ILE A 243 0.17 -27.57 9.93
N ILE A 244 -0.04 -26.25 9.82
CA ILE A 244 0.96 -25.25 10.27
C ILE A 244 0.52 -24.65 11.60
N LYS A 245 1.38 -24.73 12.63
CA LYS A 245 1.14 -24.09 13.94
C LYS A 245 1.64 -22.67 13.98
N SER A 246 2.81 -22.42 13.38
CA SER A 246 3.29 -21.06 13.19
C SER A 246 4.24 -20.90 12.02
N ILE A 247 4.29 -19.68 11.47
CA ILE A 247 5.30 -19.26 10.49
C ILE A 247 6.13 -18.16 11.14
N ASP A 248 7.42 -18.41 11.29
CA ASP A 248 8.42 -17.44 11.74
C ASP A 248 9.21 -17.00 10.50
N LEU A 249 8.83 -15.84 9.98
CA LEU A 249 9.42 -15.26 8.79
C LEU A 249 10.85 -14.76 9.05
N LYS A 250 11.19 -14.38 10.30
CA LYS A 250 12.53 -13.91 10.70
C LYS A 250 13.58 -14.98 10.51
N ASN A 251 13.28 -16.17 11.02
CA ASN A 251 14.21 -17.30 11.02
C ASN A 251 14.03 -18.18 9.78
N SER A 252 13.11 -17.82 8.88
CA SER A 252 12.66 -18.70 7.80
C SER A 252 12.31 -20.08 8.34
N GLU A 253 11.46 -20.14 9.36
CA GLU A 253 11.03 -21.39 10.00
C GLU A 253 9.51 -21.55 9.89
N VAL A 254 9.06 -22.71 9.40
CA VAL A 254 7.65 -23.12 9.51
C VAL A 254 7.55 -24.21 10.57
N VAL A 255 6.67 -24.03 11.54
CA VAL A 255 6.34 -25.05 12.55
C VAL A 255 5.10 -25.79 12.11
N ILE A 256 5.24 -27.08 11.87
CA ILE A 256 4.18 -27.94 11.36
C ILE A 256 3.68 -28.86 12.49
N CYS A 257 2.39 -28.77 12.86
CA CYS A 257 1.76 -29.63 13.88
C CYS A 257 0.59 -30.43 13.31
N SER A 258 0.56 -31.73 13.58
CA SER A 258 -0.57 -32.61 13.28
C SER A 258 -1.49 -32.70 14.50
N ASN A 259 -2.70 -32.14 14.43
CA ASN A 259 -3.74 -32.43 15.42
C ASN A 259 -4.68 -33.52 14.86
N ASN A 260 -4.52 -34.73 15.40
CA ASN A 260 -5.48 -35.86 15.41
C ASN A 260 -6.09 -36.27 14.06
N SER A 261 -5.51 -37.23 13.35
CA SER A 261 -6.04 -38.62 13.35
C SER A 261 -5.06 -39.63 12.74
N ILE A 262 -3.78 -39.27 12.62
CA ILE A 262 -2.73 -40.17 12.18
C ILE A 262 -1.91 -40.53 13.41
N SER A 263 -2.00 -41.78 13.86
CA SER A 263 -1.11 -42.35 14.87
C SER A 263 0.31 -42.46 14.28
N ILE A 264 1.01 -41.34 14.22
CA ILE A 264 2.40 -41.26 13.75
C ILE A 264 3.28 -41.53 14.97
N SER A 265 4.03 -42.64 14.97
CA SER A 265 5.02 -42.87 16.03
C SER A 265 6.06 -41.74 15.99
N LYS A 266 6.51 -41.29 17.15
CA LYS A 266 7.50 -40.19 17.30
C LYS A 266 8.78 -40.36 16.48
N ASP A 267 9.08 -41.57 16.01
CA ASP A 267 10.29 -41.92 15.25
C ASP A 267 10.03 -42.13 13.73
N SER A 268 8.82 -41.84 13.23
CA SER A 268 8.47 -42.01 11.83
C SER A 268 8.87 -40.80 10.97
N LYS A 269 9.94 -40.93 10.18
CA LYS A 269 10.23 -39.99 9.07
C LYS A 269 9.18 -40.17 7.97
N ILE A 270 8.34 -39.17 7.73
CA ILE A 270 7.37 -39.18 6.63
C ILE A 270 7.84 -38.20 5.55
N ARG A 271 7.80 -38.61 4.28
CA ARG A 271 8.03 -37.71 3.15
C ARG A 271 6.71 -37.02 2.80
N TYR A 272 6.77 -35.71 2.60
CA TYR A 272 5.67 -34.87 2.16
C TYR A 272 6.10 -34.11 0.90
N ASN A 273 5.15 -33.87 -0.01
CA ASN A 273 5.37 -33.03 -1.17
C ASN A 273 4.63 -31.70 -0.93
N LEU A 274 5.32 -30.58 -1.12
CA LEU A 274 4.72 -29.24 -1.10
C LEU A 274 4.30 -28.88 -2.53
N TRP A 275 3.04 -28.44 -2.68
CA TRP A 275 2.46 -28.04 -3.97
C TRP A 275 2.04 -26.58 -3.85
N LEU A 276 2.54 -25.73 -4.75
CA LEU A 276 2.01 -24.38 -4.94
C LEU A 276 1.10 -24.41 -6.17
N GLU A 277 -0.12 -23.90 -6.09
CA GLU A 277 -1.08 -23.91 -7.21
C GLU A 277 -1.60 -22.49 -7.47
N LYS A 278 -1.69 -22.10 -8.74
CA LYS A 278 -2.29 -20.83 -9.18
C LYS A 278 -3.26 -21.13 -10.32
N ASP A 279 -4.51 -20.69 -10.18
CA ASP A 279 -5.56 -20.85 -11.20
C ASP A 279 -5.79 -22.30 -11.67
N GLY A 280 -5.50 -23.30 -10.83
CA GLY A 280 -5.62 -24.73 -11.15
C GLY A 280 -4.34 -25.38 -11.69
N ASP A 281 -3.27 -24.60 -11.86
CA ASP A 281 -1.97 -25.09 -12.32
C ASP A 281 -0.96 -25.16 -11.17
N VAL A 282 -0.28 -26.30 -11.06
CA VAL A 282 0.76 -26.54 -10.04
C VAL A 282 2.04 -25.80 -10.45
N LEU A 283 2.38 -24.75 -9.72
CA LEU A 283 3.56 -23.91 -9.91
C LEU A 283 4.85 -24.55 -9.37
N LEU A 284 4.78 -25.41 -8.35
CA LEU A 284 5.98 -26.02 -7.76
C LEU A 284 5.71 -27.35 -7.06
N GLU A 285 6.60 -28.34 -7.24
CA GLU A 285 6.63 -29.59 -6.47
C GLU A 285 8.00 -29.75 -5.78
N GLU A 286 8.06 -29.67 -4.45
CA GLU A 286 9.28 -29.99 -3.70
C GLU A 286 8.99 -31.08 -2.65
N ALA A 287 9.67 -32.21 -2.76
CA ALA A 287 9.54 -33.33 -1.82
C ALA A 287 10.53 -33.16 -0.65
N LYS A 288 10.03 -33.01 0.58
CA LYS A 288 10.85 -32.95 1.80
C LYS A 288 10.45 -34.03 2.81
N VAL A 289 11.45 -34.60 3.50
CA VAL A 289 11.22 -35.49 4.64
C VAL A 289 10.94 -34.60 5.85
N ILE A 290 9.78 -34.75 6.48
CA ILE A 290 9.36 -33.96 7.65
C ILE A 290 9.06 -34.92 8.81
N GLU A 291 9.52 -34.57 10.00
CA GLU A 291 9.14 -35.20 11.26
C GLU A 291 8.12 -34.28 11.97
N CYS A 292 7.02 -34.85 12.44
CA CYS A 292 5.97 -34.09 13.14
C CYS A 292 6.52 -33.39 14.39
N ASN A 293 6.04 -32.17 14.67
CA ASN A 293 6.42 -31.34 15.82
C ASN A 293 7.89 -30.87 15.81
N LYS A 294 8.53 -30.78 14.64
CA LYS A 294 9.82 -30.09 14.46
C LYS A 294 9.65 -28.80 13.67
N LYS A 295 10.44 -27.79 14.05
CA LYS A 295 10.64 -26.56 13.27
C LYS A 295 11.35 -26.93 11.96
N ILE A 296 10.83 -26.50 10.82
CA ILE A 296 11.46 -26.69 9.51
C ILE A 296 12.03 -25.36 9.07
N SER A 297 13.35 -25.27 8.98
CA SER A 297 14.04 -24.11 8.42
C SER A 297 14.02 -24.17 6.89
N TYR A 298 13.43 -23.19 6.24
CA TYR A 298 13.38 -22.97 4.79
C TYR A 298 14.36 -21.89 4.31
N LYS A 299 15.46 -21.67 5.04
CA LYS A 299 16.48 -20.64 4.76
C LYS A 299 17.08 -20.64 3.35
N ASN A 300 16.98 -21.73 2.58
CA ASN A 300 17.55 -21.87 1.22
C ASN A 300 16.49 -22.05 0.13
N VAL A 301 15.25 -21.62 0.39
CA VAL A 301 14.14 -21.80 -0.55
C VAL A 301 14.00 -20.56 -1.45
N ASP A 302 13.63 -20.79 -2.71
CA ASP A 302 13.58 -19.79 -3.78
C ASP A 302 12.63 -18.61 -3.46
N ASN A 303 12.91 -17.44 -4.03
CA ASN A 303 12.17 -16.19 -3.80
C ASN A 303 10.69 -16.30 -4.21
N GLU A 304 10.37 -17.16 -5.19
CA GLU A 304 8.99 -17.43 -5.61
C GLU A 304 8.16 -18.08 -4.48
N ILE A 305 8.76 -18.95 -3.68
CA ILE A 305 8.07 -19.64 -2.59
C ILE A 305 7.87 -18.71 -1.39
N LYS A 306 8.83 -17.81 -1.14
CA LYS A 306 8.66 -16.75 -0.12
C LYS A 306 7.49 -15.83 -0.49
N SER A 307 7.48 -15.34 -1.73
CA SER A 307 6.41 -14.50 -2.27
C SER A 307 5.05 -15.18 -2.14
N ALA A 308 4.94 -16.47 -2.49
CA ALA A 308 3.70 -17.22 -2.34
C ALA A 308 3.22 -17.32 -0.88
N LEU A 309 4.11 -17.62 0.07
CA LEU A 309 3.78 -17.69 1.50
C LEU A 309 3.26 -16.36 2.05
N ILE A 310 3.82 -15.24 1.58
CA ILE A 310 3.36 -13.89 1.93
C ILE A 310 1.98 -13.63 1.34
N GLN A 311 1.76 -13.94 0.05
CA GLN A 311 0.44 -13.77 -0.58
C GLN A 311 -0.65 -14.61 0.10
N ILE A 312 -0.31 -15.80 0.60
CA ILE A 312 -1.20 -16.65 1.40
C ILE A 312 -1.50 -16.00 2.75
N ALA A 313 -0.48 -15.51 3.45
CA ALA A 313 -0.63 -14.87 4.74
C ALA A 313 -1.39 -13.53 4.67
N LEU A 314 -1.33 -12.85 3.52
CA LEU A 314 -2.13 -11.65 3.21
C LEU A 314 -3.57 -11.96 2.76
N GLY A 315 -3.98 -13.23 2.72
CA GLY A 315 -5.33 -13.64 2.30
C GLY A 315 -5.62 -13.48 0.80
N LYS A 316 -4.59 -13.20 -0.01
CA LYS A 316 -4.70 -12.90 -1.45
C LYS A 316 -4.62 -14.14 -2.32
N GLN A 317 -4.09 -15.25 -1.79
CA GLN A 317 -3.98 -16.52 -2.49
C GLN A 317 -4.40 -17.67 -1.59
N LYS A 318 -5.11 -18.64 -2.17
CA LYS A 318 -5.41 -19.92 -1.50
C LYS A 318 -4.23 -20.85 -1.72
N ALA A 319 -3.86 -21.62 -0.69
CA ALA A 319 -2.88 -22.69 -0.83
C ALA A 319 -3.43 -24.00 -0.28
N ARG A 320 -2.99 -25.11 -0.89
CA ARG A 320 -3.35 -26.47 -0.48
C ARG A 320 -2.09 -27.25 -0.13
N PHE A 321 -1.99 -27.71 1.11
CA PHE A 321 -0.96 -28.66 1.51
C PHE A 321 -1.49 -30.09 1.34
N MET A 322 -0.89 -30.88 0.46
CA MET A 322 -1.27 -32.29 0.28
C MET A 322 -0.31 -33.25 1.00
N ILE A 323 -0.85 -34.18 1.79
CA ILE A 323 -0.09 -35.29 2.38
C ILE A 323 -0.24 -36.54 1.50
N LYS A 324 0.83 -37.00 0.86
CA LYS A 324 0.89 -38.34 0.24
C LYS A 324 1.94 -39.20 0.93
N LYS A 325 1.50 -40.30 1.56
CA LYS A 325 2.38 -41.30 2.17
C LYS A 325 2.94 -42.23 1.09
N ASN A 326 4.26 -42.36 0.99
CA ASN A 326 4.87 -43.43 0.17
C ASN A 326 4.56 -44.81 0.79
N SER A 327 4.15 -45.74 -0.06
CA SER A 327 3.45 -46.99 0.25
C SER A 327 4.22 -47.96 1.15
N ASN A 328 3.55 -48.42 2.22
CA ASN A 328 3.48 -49.84 2.62
C ASN A 328 2.39 -50.16 3.67
N SER A 329 1.44 -49.27 3.94
CA SER A 329 0.31 -49.55 4.84
C SER A 329 -1.02 -49.26 4.15
N THR A 330 -1.96 -50.19 4.23
CA THR A 330 -3.33 -50.23 3.69
C THR A 330 -4.23 -49.14 4.27
N ILE A 331 -3.94 -47.87 3.96
CA ILE A 331 -4.87 -46.75 4.18
C ILE A 331 -4.98 -45.98 2.87
N ASP A 332 -6.25 -45.74 2.52
CA ASP A 332 -6.84 -45.22 1.30
C ASP A 332 -6.00 -44.21 0.49
N LYS A 333 -5.81 -44.48 -0.81
CA LYS A 333 -5.03 -43.64 -1.74
C LYS A 333 -5.76 -42.36 -2.17
N ASN A 334 -7.02 -42.20 -1.77
CA ASN A 334 -7.90 -41.13 -2.25
C ASN A 334 -8.26 -40.07 -1.19
N LYS A 335 -7.53 -39.99 -0.06
CA LYS A 335 -7.78 -38.95 0.94
C LYS A 335 -6.97 -37.69 0.65
N GLU A 336 -7.59 -36.74 -0.04
CA GLU A 336 -7.35 -35.32 0.24
C GLU A 336 -7.68 -35.08 1.70
N LEU A 337 -6.75 -34.48 2.44
CA LEU A 337 -6.93 -34.33 3.89
C LEU A 337 -7.55 -32.98 4.26
N PHE A 338 -7.20 -31.85 3.62
CA PHE A 338 -7.77 -30.53 3.98
C PHE A 338 -7.74 -29.51 2.84
N VAL A 339 -8.75 -28.63 2.78
CA VAL A 339 -8.82 -27.41 1.94
C VAL A 339 -8.83 -26.21 2.90
N LEU A 340 -7.92 -25.25 2.71
CA LEU A 340 -7.94 -23.98 3.44
C LEU A 340 -8.84 -22.99 2.70
N ASP A 341 -10.00 -22.70 3.28
CA ASP A 341 -10.86 -21.60 2.85
C ASP A 341 -10.82 -20.48 3.90
N ASN A 342 -9.95 -19.51 3.62
CA ASN A 342 -9.79 -18.21 4.29
C ASN A 342 -8.92 -18.19 5.56
N LEU A 343 -8.01 -17.22 5.61
CA LEU A 343 -7.14 -16.93 6.75
C LEU A 343 -7.79 -15.83 7.61
N VAL A 344 -7.84 -16.02 8.93
CA VAL A 344 -8.22 -14.98 9.91
C VAL A 344 -6.96 -14.63 10.68
N ILE A 345 -6.50 -13.39 10.55
CA ILE A 345 -5.37 -12.85 11.32
C ILE A 345 -5.90 -12.53 12.72
N SER A 346 -5.48 -13.27 13.75
CA SER A 346 -5.76 -12.92 15.15
C SER A 346 -4.55 -12.19 15.72
N ASN A 347 -4.73 -10.91 16.04
CA ASN A 347 -3.80 -10.19 16.90
C ASN A 347 -4.17 -10.53 18.35
N GLU A 348 -3.39 -11.37 19.01
CA GLU A 348 -3.26 -11.30 20.48
C GLU A 348 -2.16 -10.30 20.84
#